data_AF-A0A1M4ZM84-F1
#
_entry.id   AF-A0A1M4ZM84-F1
#
_cell.length_a   1.000
_cell.length_b   1.000
_cell.length_c   1.000
_cell.angle_alpha   90.00
_cell.angle_beta   90.00
_cell.angle_gamma   90.00
#
_symmetry.space_group_name_H-M   'P 1'
#
loop_
_entity.id
_entity.type
_entity.pdbx_description
1 polymer ?
#
loop_
_entity_poly.entity_id
_entity_poly.type
_entity_poly.pdbx_seq_one_letter_code
_entity_poly.pdbx_strand_id
1 'polypeptide(L)' 'MTVKEYLKDHCKIDQSYIASKMWPNNSNASAYLSRKLNDKGRPFTKSDAEKAMKVLSEEILPELSNELKKLTLE' A
#
# COMPACT_ATOMS: atom_id res chain seq x y z
N MET A 1 6.47 -10.07 7.10
CA MET A 1 5.23 -9.46 6.60
C MET A 1 5.61 -8.57 5.45
N THR A 2 5.05 -8.83 4.27
CA THR A 2 5.28 -7.99 3.09
C THR A 2 4.40 -6.75 3.14
N VAL A 3 4.74 -5.73 2.36
CA VAL A 3 3.87 -4.55 2.19
C VAL A 3 2.48 -4.95 1.68
N LYS A 4 2.41 -5.94 0.80
CA LYS A 4 1.14 -6.45 0.26
C LYS A 4 0.26 -7.05 1.36
N GLU A 5 0.82 -7.93 2.19
CA GLU A 5 0.11 -8.55 3.33
C GLU A 5 -0.36 -7.49 4.32
N TYR A 6 0.51 -6.51 4.63
CA TYR A 6 0.14 -5.42 5.52
C TYR A 6 -1.05 -4.64 4.97
N LEU A 7 -0.97 -4.17 3.72
CA LEU A 7 -2.06 -3.42 3.08
C LEU A 7 -3.37 -4.19 3.02
N LYS A 8 -3.29 -5.51 2.79
CA LYS A 8 -4.46 -6.37 2.60
C LYS A 8 -5.18 -6.71 3.91
N ASP A 9 -4.42 -7.14 4.91
CA ASP A 9 -4.99 -7.85 6.07
C ASP A 9 -4.74 -7.14 7.41
N HIS A 10 -3.82 -6.18 7.47
CA HIS A 10 -3.41 -5.53 8.72
C HIS A 10 -3.52 -4.00 8.73
N CYS A 11 -3.66 -3.38 7.57
CA CYS A 11 -3.65 -1.93 7.45
C CYS A 11 -4.92 -1.33 8.03
N LYS A 12 -4.77 -0.53 9.09
CA LYS A 12 -5.88 0.17 9.76
C LYS A 12 -6.27 1.47 9.06
N ILE A 13 -5.50 1.88 8.06
CA ILE A 13 -5.73 3.09 7.29
C ILE A 13 -6.58 2.74 6.08
N ASP A 14 -7.48 3.65 5.71
CA ASP A 14 -8.31 3.46 4.53
C ASP A 14 -7.47 3.22 3.27
N GLN A 15 -7.69 2.07 2.64
CA GLN A 15 -7.02 1.67 1.41
C GLN A 15 -7.31 2.66 0.26
N SER A 16 -8.47 3.33 0.26
CA SER A 16 -8.79 4.32 -0.77
C SER A 16 -7.93 5.57 -0.64
N TYR A 17 -7.68 6.03 0.60
CA TYR A 17 -6.72 7.09 0.87
C TYR A 17 -5.30 6.72 0.38
N ILE A 18 -4.80 5.55 0.78
CA ILE A 18 -3.45 5.09 0.37
C ILE A 18 -3.35 5.01 -1.16
N ALA A 19 -4.36 4.41 -1.80
CA ALA A 19 -4.38 4.28 -3.25
C ALA A 19 -4.38 5.64 -3.96
N SER A 20 -5.15 6.62 -3.46
CA SER A 20 -5.20 7.97 -4.03
C SER A 20 -3.83 8.65 -4.00
N LYS A 21 -3.01 8.37 -2.98
CA LYS A 21 -1.66 8.91 -2.84
C LYS A 21 -0.63 8.16 -3.69
N MET A 22 -0.78 6.84 -3.83
CA MET A 22 0.07 6.03 -4.72
C MET A 22 -0.13 6.37 -6.20
N TRP A 23 -1.37 6.73 -6.60
CA TRP A 23 -1.75 7.06 -7.97
C TRP A 23 -2.70 8.26 -8.05
N PRO A 24 -2.20 9.50 -7.84
CA PRO A 24 -3.05 10.70 -7.74
C PRO A 24 -3.84 11.03 -9.00
N ASN A 25 -3.35 10.60 -10.17
CA ASN A 25 -4.01 10.84 -11.46
C ASN A 25 -4.90 9.67 -11.90
N ASN A 26 -5.14 8.68 -11.03
CA ASN A 26 -5.99 7.53 -11.33
C ASN A 26 -7.31 7.64 -10.54
N SER A 27 -8.39 8.02 -11.22
CA SER A 27 -9.73 8.10 -10.61
C SER A 27 -10.22 6.75 -10.05
N ASN A 28 -9.67 5.64 -10.53
CA ASN A 28 -9.97 4.29 -10.07
C ASN A 28 -8.89 3.71 -9.15
N ALA A 29 -8.06 4.55 -8.51
CA ALA A 29 -6.93 4.10 -7.70
C ALA A 29 -7.32 3.07 -6.64
N SER A 30 -8.43 3.30 -5.91
CA SER A 30 -8.91 2.37 -4.88
C SER A 30 -9.23 0.98 -5.46
N ALA A 31 -10.04 0.92 -6.53
CA ALA A 31 -10.33 -0.34 -7.23
C ALA A 31 -9.06 -0.98 -7.83
N TYR A 32 -8.11 -0.17 -8.28
CA TYR A 32 -6.84 -0.64 -8.83
C TYR A 32 -5.95 -1.29 -7.76
N LEU A 33 -5.84 -0.69 -6.57
CA LEU A 33 -5.14 -1.26 -5.43
C LEU A 33 -5.81 -2.57 -5.00
N SER A 34 -7.13 -2.55 -4.81
CA SER A 34 -7.89 -3.72 -4.39
C SER A 34 -7.70 -4.92 -5.35
N ARG A 35 -7.72 -4.67 -6.66
CA ARG A 35 -7.45 -5.73 -7.66
C ARG A 35 -6.04 -6.30 -7.53
N LYS A 36 -5.02 -5.45 -7.30
CA LYS A 36 -3.64 -5.88 -7.11
C LYS A 36 -3.43 -6.69 -5.83
N LEU A 37 -4.04 -6.28 -4.71
CA LEU A 37 -3.93 -6.99 -3.44
C LEU A 37 -4.63 -8.36 -3.47
N ASN A 38 -5.66 -8.50 -4.31
CA ASN A 38 -6.42 -9.74 -4.49
C ASN A 38 -5.98 -10.56 -5.71
N ASP A 39 -4.87 -10.21 -6.36
CA ASP A 39 -4.34 -10.87 -7.57
C ASP A 39 -5.36 -11.00 -8.71
N LYS A 40 -6.30 -10.05 -8.80
CA LYS A 40 -7.36 -10.02 -9.82
C LYS A 40 -6.86 -9.29 -11.06
N GLY A 41 -6.16 -10.02 -11.93
CA GLY A 41 -5.79 -9.61 -13.28
C GLY A 41 -4.55 -8.73 -13.39
N ARG A 42 -4.05 -8.15 -12.30
CA ARG A 42 -2.73 -7.52 -12.24
C ARG A 42 -2.04 -7.85 -10.91
N PRO A 43 -0.79 -8.32 -10.92
CA PRO A 43 -0.07 -8.58 -9.68
C PRO A 43 0.27 -7.27 -8.97
N PHE A 44 0.37 -7.36 -7.64
CA PHE A 44 1.07 -6.36 -6.83
C PHE A 44 2.57 -6.51 -7.06
N THR A 45 3.24 -5.43 -7.45
CA THR A 45 4.65 -5.43 -7.85
C THR A 45 5.51 -4.72 -6.82
N LYS A 46 6.83 -4.94 -6.89
CA LYS A 46 7.81 -4.20 -6.07
C LYS A 46 7.64 -2.67 -6.16
N SER A 47 7.34 -2.12 -7.34
CA SER A 47 7.10 -0.68 -7.50
C SER A 47 5.84 -0.21 -6.75
N ASP A 48 4.81 -1.06 -6.67
CA ASP A 48 3.63 -0.78 -5.87
C ASP A 48 3.98 -0.81 -4.37
N ALA A 49 4.81 -1.76 -3.94
CA ALA A 49 5.32 -1.85 -2.57
C ALA A 49 6.09 -0.59 -2.16
N GLU A 50 6.99 -0.10 -3.03
CA GLU A 50 7.79 1.11 -2.79
C GLU A 50 6.92 2.36 -2.66
N LYS A 51 5.92 2.52 -3.55
CA LYS A 51 4.96 3.64 -3.47
C LYS A 51 4.13 3.58 -2.20
N ALA A 52 3.64 2.41 -1.84
CA ALA A 52 2.88 2.22 -0.61
C ALA A 52 3.74 2.53 0.62
N MET A 53 4.98 2.04 0.66
CA MET A 53 5.92 2.36 1.73
C MET A 53 6.15 3.86 1.87
N LYS A 54 6.36 4.56 0.75
CA LYS A 54 6.53 6.01 0.73
C LYS A 54 5.32 6.73 1.33
N VAL A 55 4.10 6.37 0.90
CA VAL A 55 2.86 6.95 1.42
C VAL A 55 2.68 6.66 2.91
N LEU A 56 2.94 5.42 3.33
CA LEU A 56 2.85 5.01 4.73
C LEU A 56 3.87 5.72 5.62
N SER A 57 5.09 5.95 5.12
CA SER A 57 6.16 6.61 5.88
C SER A 57 6.04 8.13 5.92
N GLU A 58 5.63 8.77 4.82
CA GLU A 58 5.65 10.23 4.69
C GLU A 58 4.38 10.90 5.23
N GLU A 59 3.22 10.28 5.01
CA GLU A 59 1.95 10.95 5.28
C GLU A 59 1.20 10.40 6.49
N ILE A 60 1.46 9.15 6.85
CA ILE A 60 0.58 8.47 7.79
C ILE A 60 1.23 8.34 9.16
N LEU A 61 2.56 8.17 9.31
CA LEU A 61 3.11 7.68 10.57
C LEU A 61 4.55 8.12 10.95
N PRO A 62 4.70 9.17 11.77
CA PRO A 62 5.82 9.28 12.69
C PRO A 62 5.79 8.17 13.79
N GLU A 63 4.61 7.66 14.14
CA GLU A 63 4.41 6.78 15.32
C GLU A 63 4.50 5.26 15.05
N LEU A 64 4.30 4.77 13.81
CA LEU A 64 4.41 3.34 13.46
C LEU A 64 5.82 2.92 12.98
N SER A 65 6.83 3.74 13.26
CA SER A 65 8.24 3.54 12.92
C SER A 65 8.77 2.13 13.16
N ASN A 66 8.29 1.42 14.19
CA ASN A 66 8.77 0.09 14.54
C ASN A 66 8.13 -1.07 13.75
N GLU A 67 6.91 -0.91 13.25
CA GLU A 67 6.23 -1.93 12.43
C GLU A 67 6.65 -1.81 10.96
N LEU A 68 6.74 -0.59 10.44
CA LEU A 68 7.13 -0.34 9.04
C LEU A 68 8.58 -0.76 8.74
N LYS A 69 9.49 -0.66 9.71
CA LYS A 69 10.90 -1.12 9.57
C LYS A 69 11.04 -2.63 9.34
N LYS A 70 10.00 -3.41 9.64
CA LYS A 70 9.99 -4.88 9.50
C LYS A 70 9.30 -5.34 8.22
N LEU A 71 8.77 -4.42 7.41
CA LEU A 71 8.11 -4.75 6.15
C LEU A 71 9.13 -5.01 5.03
N THR A 72 8.89 -6.05 4.25
CA THR A 72 9.67 -6.38 3.05
C THR A 72 8.90 -6.04 1.77
N LEU A 73 9.64 -5.75 0.68
CA LEU A 73 9.08 -5.32 -0.61
C LEU A 73 8.67 -6.47 -1.54
N GLU A 74 8.77 -7.73 -1.10
CA GLU A 74 8.56 -8.93 -1.93
C GLU A 74 7.19 -8.97 -2.62
#